data_AF-A0A7C1YM77-F1
#
_entry.id   AF-A0A7C1YM77-F1
#
_cell.length_a   1.000
_cell.length_b   1.000
_cell.length_c   1.000
_cell.angle_alpha   90.00
_cell.angle_beta   90.00
_cell.angle_gamma   90.00
#
_symmetry.space_group_name_H-M   'P 1'
#
loop_
_entity.id
_entity.type
_entity.pdbx_description
1 polymer ?
#
loop_
_entity_poly.entity_id
_entity_poly.type
_entity_poly.pdbx_seq_one_letter_code
_entity_poly.pdbx_strand_id
1 'polypeptide(L)'
;MTEFKGVVAALGQALTKRGYSELTPVQQAVLAPELRNADVLVSAQTGSGKTVAFGMALAPTLLDGAERFGPANKPLALAVAPTRELALQVRRELEWLFELTGASIASCVGGMDMRSERRALNRGAHMVVGTPGRLRDHIERGSFDTTGLKAVVLDEADEMLDLGFRDDLEYILDAAPADRRTLMFSATVPRSIAALAKRYQRNAVRVSTTAEQSQHVDIEYRALTVAPNDRENAIINVLRYFEAKNALVFCATRATVNRMTSRFANRGFSVVALSGELSQSERSHSLQAMRDGRARVCIATDVAARGIDLPNLELVIHADIP
;
A
#
# COMPACT_ATOMS: atom_id res chain seq x y z
N MET A 1 6.34 16.16 27.81
CA MET A 1 6.33 15.87 26.36
C MET A 1 6.78 14.44 26.20
N THR A 2 6.05 13.61 25.44
CA THR A 2 6.46 12.24 25.16
C THR A 2 7.76 12.26 24.34
N GLU A 3 8.82 11.63 24.83
CA GLU A 3 10.10 11.59 24.14
C GLU A 3 10.22 10.25 23.39
N PHE A 4 10.24 10.31 22.06
CA PHE A 4 10.38 9.14 21.20
C PHE A 4 11.87 8.87 20.92
N LYS A 5 12.47 7.93 21.64
CA LYS A 5 13.89 7.57 21.50
C LYS A 5 14.22 7.16 20.07
N GLY A 6 15.27 7.75 19.49
CA GLY A 6 15.73 7.45 18.13
C GLY A 6 15.02 8.23 17.01
N VAL A 7 13.98 9.00 17.34
CA VAL A 7 13.26 9.85 16.37
C VAL A 7 13.88 11.25 16.34
N VAL A 8 13.99 11.83 15.15
CA VAL A 8 14.42 13.23 14.98
C VAL A 8 13.44 14.16 15.71
N ALA A 9 13.96 15.16 16.45
CA ALA A 9 13.15 16.02 17.32
C ALA A 9 11.93 16.65 16.62
N ALA A 10 12.09 17.14 15.38
CA ALA A 10 11.00 17.70 14.58
C ALA A 10 9.87 16.68 14.32
N LEU A 11 10.21 15.42 14.04
CA LEU A 11 9.23 14.36 13.84
C LEU A 11 8.58 13.94 15.17
N GLY A 12 9.36 13.90 16.27
CA GLY A 12 8.83 13.63 17.60
C GLY A 12 7.75 14.65 18.04
N GLN A 13 7.95 15.93 17.70
CA GLN A 13 6.95 16.97 17.92
C GLN A 13 5.72 16.78 17.03
N ALA A 14 5.91 16.41 15.75
CA ALA A 14 4.79 16.14 14.83
C ALA A 14 3.94 14.95 15.30
N LEU A 15 4.58 13.87 15.80
CA LEU A 15 3.91 12.72 16.41
C LEU A 15 3.09 13.12 17.64
N THR A 16 3.68 13.92 18.54
CA THR A 16 2.98 14.43 19.72
C THR A 16 1.76 15.27 19.33
N LYS A 17 1.89 16.14 18.32
CA LYS A 17 0.78 16.97 17.77
C LYS A 17 -0.35 16.12 17.18
N ARG A 18 -0.02 14.93 16.63
CA ARG A 18 -1.00 13.95 16.14
C ARG A 18 -1.59 13.05 17.22
N GLY A 19 -1.18 13.20 18.48
CA GLY A 19 -1.72 12.44 19.61
C GLY A 19 -1.08 11.06 19.78
N TYR A 20 0.11 10.82 19.23
CA TYR A 20 0.85 9.59 19.50
C TYR A 20 1.33 9.59 20.95
N SER A 21 0.95 8.54 21.70
CA SER A 21 1.49 8.26 23.03
C SER A 21 2.61 7.22 22.99
N GLU A 22 2.51 6.26 22.07
CA GLU A 22 3.46 5.15 21.89
C GLU A 22 3.63 4.85 20.39
N LEU A 23 4.77 4.23 20.05
CA LEU A 23 5.06 3.77 18.69
C LEU A 23 4.60 2.32 18.51
N THR A 24 4.09 1.99 17.32
CA THR A 24 3.74 0.60 16.97
C THR A 24 4.99 -0.29 16.89
N PRO A 25 4.85 -1.63 16.95
CA PRO A 25 6.01 -2.53 16.87
C PRO A 25 6.88 -2.31 15.63
N VAL A 26 6.29 -2.08 14.46
CA VAL A 26 7.04 -1.79 13.23
C VAL A 26 7.75 -0.43 13.30
N GLN A 27 7.11 0.57 13.90
CA GLN A 27 7.69 1.91 14.10
C GLN A 27 8.89 1.88 15.06
N GLN A 28 8.82 1.07 16.12
CA GLN A 28 9.96 0.87 17.01
C GLN A 28 11.08 0.08 16.34
N ALA A 29 10.74 -0.99 15.62
CA ALA A 29 11.72 -1.87 15.01
C ALA A 29 12.61 -1.14 13.99
N VAL A 30 12.03 -0.26 13.15
CA VAL A 30 12.79 0.50 12.14
C VAL A 30 13.71 1.59 12.73
N LEU A 31 13.55 1.91 14.02
CA LEU A 31 14.38 2.88 14.74
C LEU A 31 15.60 2.24 15.44
N ALA A 32 15.77 0.92 15.32
CA ALA A 32 16.90 0.23 15.92
C ALA A 32 18.25 0.82 15.42
N PRO A 33 19.23 1.10 16.30
CA PRO A 33 20.47 1.79 15.95
C PRO A 33 21.23 1.16 14.77
N GLU A 34 21.22 -0.16 14.68
CA GLU A 34 21.84 -0.95 13.61
C GLU A 34 21.21 -0.72 12.23
N LEU A 35 19.96 -0.23 12.18
CA LEU A 35 19.25 0.02 10.92
C LEU A 35 19.50 1.42 10.36
N ARG A 36 20.10 2.34 11.12
CA ARG A 36 20.17 3.77 10.81
C ARG A 36 20.70 4.07 9.40
N ASN A 37 21.70 3.31 8.95
CA ASN A 37 22.32 3.44 7.62
C ASN A 37 22.19 2.17 6.77
N ALA A 38 21.49 1.15 7.26
CA ALA A 38 21.33 -0.11 6.55
C ALA A 38 20.12 -0.07 5.62
N ASP A 39 20.21 -0.83 4.54
CA ASP A 39 19.03 -1.21 3.78
C ASP A 39 18.19 -2.17 4.63
N VAL A 40 16.87 -2.10 4.47
CA VAL A 40 15.96 -2.86 5.34
C VAL A 40 14.90 -3.54 4.52
N LEU A 41 14.67 -4.83 4.78
CA LEU A 41 13.49 -5.56 4.31
C LEU A 41 12.59 -5.79 5.52
N VAL A 42 11.47 -5.08 5.56
CA VAL A 42 10.50 -5.13 6.65
C VAL A 42 9.30 -5.97 6.24
N SER A 43 9.03 -7.01 7.02
CA SER A 43 7.79 -7.76 6.95
C SER A 43 6.76 -7.18 7.91
N ALA A 44 5.72 -6.54 7.37
CA ALA A 44 4.64 -5.97 8.16
C ALA A 44 3.34 -5.84 7.36
N GLN A 45 2.21 -6.10 8.01
CA GLN A 45 0.88 -6.00 7.40
C GLN A 45 0.43 -4.55 7.19
N THR A 46 -0.53 -4.35 6.30
CA THR A 46 -1.21 -3.06 6.11
C THR A 46 -1.90 -2.63 7.40
N GLY A 47 -1.95 -1.33 7.67
CA GLY A 47 -2.49 -0.80 8.93
C GLY A 47 -1.55 -0.86 10.14
N SER A 48 -0.36 -1.47 10.04
CA SER A 48 0.62 -1.50 11.15
C SER A 48 1.35 -0.18 11.42
N GLY A 49 1.12 0.85 10.60
CA GLY A 49 1.80 2.14 10.69
C GLY A 49 3.13 2.23 9.92
N LYS A 50 3.28 1.43 8.86
CA LYS A 50 4.49 1.34 8.00
C LYS A 50 4.95 2.68 7.46
N THR A 51 4.01 3.53 7.02
CA THR A 51 4.33 4.82 6.42
C THR A 51 5.06 5.75 7.37
N VAL A 52 4.54 5.89 8.60
CA VAL A 52 5.20 6.65 9.66
C VAL A 52 6.52 5.99 10.04
N ALA A 53 6.56 4.65 10.09
CA ALA A 53 7.78 3.89 10.37
C ALA A 53 8.90 4.25 9.39
N PHE A 54 8.68 4.12 8.07
CA PHE A 54 9.72 4.48 7.11
C PHE A 54 9.99 5.98 7.09
N GLY A 55 8.99 6.84 7.29
CA GLY A 55 9.21 8.28 7.40
C GLY A 55 10.21 8.62 8.51
N MET A 56 10.06 8.01 9.69
CA MET A 56 11.02 8.14 10.78
C MET A 56 12.38 7.51 10.45
N ALA A 57 12.40 6.34 9.80
CA ALA A 57 13.63 5.68 9.41
C ALA A 57 14.44 6.51 8.39
N LEU A 58 13.77 7.20 7.47
CA LEU A 58 14.37 8.04 6.44
C LEU A 58 14.91 9.36 7.00
N ALA A 59 14.24 9.95 7.99
CA ALA A 59 14.53 11.31 8.45
C ALA A 59 16.02 11.57 8.78
N PRO A 60 16.74 10.69 9.50
CA PRO A 60 18.17 10.88 9.75
C PRO A 60 19.02 10.96 8.47
N THR A 61 18.70 10.16 7.45
CA THR A 61 19.40 10.14 6.15
C THR A 61 19.13 11.42 5.35
N LEU A 62 17.92 11.97 5.45
CA LEU A 62 17.51 13.12 4.65
C LEU A 62 17.92 14.45 5.26
N LEU A 63 17.80 14.57 6.58
CA LEU A 63 18.11 15.80 7.31
C LEU A 63 19.59 15.94 7.66
N ASP A 64 20.33 14.83 7.73
CA ASP A 64 21.79 14.82 7.95
C ASP A 64 22.22 15.66 9.17
N GLY A 65 21.45 15.55 10.26
CA GLY A 65 21.67 16.30 11.51
C GLY A 65 21.07 17.71 11.54
N ALA A 66 20.52 18.22 10.44
CA ALA A 66 19.76 19.47 10.44
C ALA A 66 18.35 19.30 11.04
N GLU A 67 17.78 20.37 11.58
CA GLU A 67 16.40 20.37 12.07
C GLU A 67 15.38 20.59 10.94
N ARG A 68 15.80 21.22 9.84
CA ARG A 68 14.95 21.62 8.72
C ARG A 68 15.65 21.36 7.40
N PHE A 69 14.85 21.13 6.36
CA PHE A 69 15.34 21.07 4.99
C PHE A 69 15.74 22.47 4.49
N GLY A 70 16.73 22.49 3.61
CA GLY A 70 17.08 23.67 2.82
C GLY A 70 16.07 23.95 1.70
N PRO A 71 16.45 24.75 0.69
CA PRO A 71 15.63 24.95 -0.50
C PRO A 71 15.36 23.64 -1.24
N ALA A 72 14.10 23.43 -1.63
CA ALA A 72 13.72 22.25 -2.40
C ALA A 72 14.30 22.35 -3.82
N ASN A 73 15.17 21.41 -4.16
CA ASN A 73 15.77 21.28 -5.49
C ASN A 73 15.49 19.87 -6.03
N LYS A 74 16.54 19.05 -6.17
CA LYS A 74 16.42 17.65 -6.55
C LYS A 74 15.83 16.84 -5.38
N PRO A 75 14.89 15.91 -5.64
CA PRO A 75 14.37 15.02 -4.61
C PRO A 75 15.47 14.20 -3.95
N LEU A 76 15.40 14.11 -2.62
CA LEU A 76 16.30 13.34 -1.77
C LEU A 76 15.73 11.96 -1.43
N ALA A 77 14.40 11.82 -1.47
CA ALA A 77 13.72 10.56 -1.21
C ALA A 77 12.63 10.27 -2.24
N LEU A 78 12.44 8.98 -2.53
CA LEU A 78 11.34 8.46 -3.33
C LEU A 78 10.59 7.39 -2.53
N ALA A 79 9.28 7.50 -2.44
CA ALA A 79 8.40 6.43 -1.94
C ALA A 79 7.53 5.92 -3.09
N VAL A 80 7.59 4.62 -3.35
CA VAL A 80 6.81 3.96 -4.40
C VAL A 80 5.72 3.12 -3.75
N ALA A 81 4.48 3.29 -4.21
CA ALA A 81 3.32 2.53 -3.75
C ALA A 81 2.55 1.93 -4.94
N PRO A 82 1.89 0.76 -4.79
CA PRO A 82 1.24 0.03 -5.88
C PRO A 82 0.08 0.78 -6.53
N THR A 83 -0.70 1.52 -5.74
CA THR A 83 -1.92 2.18 -6.20
C THR A 83 -1.87 3.68 -5.98
N ARG A 84 -2.67 4.41 -6.76
CA ARG A 84 -2.81 5.86 -6.61
C ARG A 84 -3.32 6.21 -5.21
N GLU A 85 -4.31 5.47 -4.73
CA GLU A 85 -4.97 5.69 -3.46
C GLU A 85 -3.96 5.56 -2.31
N LEU A 86 -3.13 4.50 -2.33
CA LEU A 86 -2.09 4.30 -1.33
C LEU A 86 -0.97 5.34 -1.45
N ALA A 87 -0.52 5.67 -2.67
CA ALA A 87 0.47 6.74 -2.87
C ALA A 87 0.00 8.09 -2.30
N LEU A 88 -1.28 8.45 -2.51
CA LEU A 88 -1.84 9.67 -1.94
C LEU A 88 -1.99 9.60 -0.41
N GLN A 89 -2.25 8.42 0.15
CA GLN A 89 -2.23 8.21 1.59
C GLN A 89 -0.82 8.39 2.17
N VAL A 90 0.17 7.74 1.56
CA VAL A 90 1.58 7.88 1.93
C VAL A 90 1.99 9.36 1.92
N ARG A 91 1.65 10.09 0.85
CA ARG A 91 1.94 11.52 0.78
C ARG A 91 1.32 12.30 1.94
N ARG A 92 0.03 12.10 2.24
CA ARG A 92 -0.66 12.80 3.34
C ARG A 92 -0.01 12.51 4.69
N GLU A 93 0.46 11.29 4.89
CA GLU A 93 1.11 10.91 6.14
C GLU A 93 2.50 11.54 6.28
N LEU A 94 3.29 11.55 5.21
CA LEU A 94 4.59 12.22 5.20
C LEU A 94 4.46 13.75 5.35
N GLU A 95 3.43 14.36 4.77
CA GLU A 95 3.19 15.81 4.84
C GLU A 95 3.09 16.31 6.28
N TRP A 96 2.29 15.66 7.14
CA TRP A 96 2.20 16.07 8.53
C TRP A 96 3.41 15.63 9.34
N LEU A 97 4.00 14.47 9.04
CA LEU A 97 5.15 13.94 9.78
C LEU A 97 6.38 14.85 9.62
N PHE A 98 6.58 15.39 8.42
CA PHE A 98 7.68 16.29 8.10
C PHE A 98 7.31 17.78 8.13
N GLU A 99 6.10 18.15 8.57
CA GLU A 99 5.60 19.54 8.58
C GLU A 99 6.61 20.51 9.23
N LEU A 100 7.15 20.14 10.40
CA LEU A 100 8.06 20.97 11.18
C LEU A 100 9.48 21.08 10.61
N THR A 101 9.81 20.24 9.62
CA THR A 101 11.09 20.25 8.91
C THR A 101 11.07 21.17 7.68
N GLY A 102 9.89 21.63 7.25
CA GLY A 102 9.74 22.40 6.00
C GLY A 102 9.87 21.55 4.73
N ALA A 103 9.65 20.23 4.83
CA ALA A 103 9.71 19.36 3.67
C ALA A 103 8.67 19.74 2.60
N SER A 104 9.04 19.58 1.33
CA SER A 104 8.17 19.75 0.18
C SER A 104 8.00 18.38 -0.46
N ILE A 105 6.76 17.93 -0.63
CA ILE A 105 6.45 16.57 -1.08
C ILE A 105 5.59 16.65 -2.34
N ALA A 106 6.09 16.09 -3.44
CA ALA A 106 5.34 15.97 -4.69
C ALA A 106 4.75 14.55 -4.83
N SER A 107 3.63 14.45 -5.55
CA SER A 107 3.09 13.15 -5.99
C SER A 107 3.07 13.01 -7.50
N CYS A 108 3.37 11.79 -7.95
CA CYS A 108 3.31 11.35 -9.34
C CYS A 108 2.43 10.11 -9.43
N VAL A 109 1.14 10.28 -9.73
CA VAL A 109 0.17 9.16 -9.76
C VAL A 109 -0.71 9.19 -11.02
N GLY A 110 -1.12 8.00 -11.48
CA GLY A 110 -2.00 7.88 -12.65
C GLY A 110 -3.32 8.64 -12.52
N GLY A 111 -3.85 9.15 -13.63
CA GLY A 111 -5.14 9.86 -13.67
C GLY A 111 -5.09 11.34 -13.23
N MET A 112 -3.93 11.87 -12.86
CA MET A 112 -3.72 13.32 -12.69
C MET A 112 -3.08 13.96 -13.92
N ASP A 113 -3.18 15.29 -14.03
CA ASP A 113 -2.58 16.07 -15.10
C ASP A 113 -1.04 16.08 -15.00
N MET A 114 -0.39 15.42 -15.96
CA MET A 114 1.06 15.32 -16.11
C MET A 114 1.76 16.68 -16.10
N ARG A 115 1.12 17.74 -16.64
CA ARG A 115 1.70 19.09 -16.65
C ARG A 115 1.75 19.70 -15.25
N SER A 116 0.78 19.40 -14.41
CA SER A 116 0.73 19.83 -13.01
C SER A 116 1.78 19.11 -12.17
N GLU A 117 1.94 17.81 -12.38
CA GLU A 117 2.99 16.98 -11.75
C GLU A 117 4.38 17.49 -12.13
N ARG A 118 4.63 17.70 -13.43
CA ARG A 118 5.89 18.27 -13.93
C ARG A 118 6.17 19.66 -13.36
N ARG A 119 5.16 20.52 -13.24
CA ARG A 119 5.32 21.83 -12.60
C ARG A 119 5.66 21.71 -11.12
N ALA A 120 5.10 20.74 -10.41
CA ALA A 120 5.44 20.50 -9.00
C ALA A 120 6.90 20.02 -8.85
N LEU A 121 7.34 19.07 -9.69
CA LEU A 121 8.72 18.60 -9.71
C LEU A 121 9.70 19.74 -10.08
N ASN A 122 9.38 20.56 -11.08
CA ASN A 122 10.21 21.69 -11.48
C ASN A 122 10.32 22.80 -10.41
N ARG A 123 9.30 22.97 -9.56
CA ARG A 123 9.38 23.90 -8.41
C ARG A 123 10.31 23.40 -7.31
N GLY A 124 10.69 22.12 -7.36
CA GLY A 124 11.52 21.47 -6.35
C GLY A 124 10.68 20.75 -5.30
N ALA A 125 11.11 19.54 -4.98
CA ALA A 125 10.55 18.73 -3.89
C ALA A 125 11.70 18.03 -3.16
N HIS A 126 11.56 17.89 -1.84
CA HIS A 126 12.48 17.09 -1.02
C HIS A 126 12.18 15.60 -1.14
N MET A 127 10.90 15.26 -1.29
CA MET A 127 10.44 13.88 -1.40
C MET A 127 9.44 13.77 -2.55
N VAL A 128 9.46 12.63 -3.25
CA VAL A 128 8.47 12.28 -4.26
C VAL A 128 7.76 11.00 -3.84
N VAL A 129 6.44 10.96 -4.00
CA VAL A 129 5.63 9.77 -3.77
C VAL A 129 4.91 9.40 -5.07
N GLY A 130 4.90 8.15 -5.49
CA GLY A 130 4.22 7.82 -6.74
C GLY A 130 3.99 6.35 -7.01
N THR A 131 3.28 6.11 -8.11
CA THR A 131 3.03 4.77 -8.65
C THR A 131 4.08 4.40 -9.71
N PRO A 132 4.52 3.13 -9.82
CA PRO A 132 5.62 2.72 -10.69
C PRO A 132 5.54 3.25 -12.12
N GLY A 133 4.46 2.96 -12.86
CA GLY A 133 4.34 3.40 -14.26
C GLY A 133 4.40 4.92 -14.44
N ARG A 134 3.75 5.70 -13.55
CA ARG A 134 3.79 7.17 -13.63
C ARG A 134 5.17 7.73 -13.26
N LEU A 135 5.86 7.14 -12.31
CA LEU A 135 7.23 7.54 -11.96
C LEU A 135 8.19 7.28 -13.12
N ARG A 136 8.10 6.09 -13.73
CA ARG A 136 8.86 5.74 -14.93
C ARG A 136 8.62 6.75 -16.05
N ASP A 137 7.36 7.08 -16.38
CA ASP A 137 7.02 8.09 -17.38
C ASP A 137 7.76 9.42 -17.12
N HIS A 138 7.80 9.86 -15.87
CA HIS A 138 8.45 11.12 -15.50
C HIS A 138 9.97 11.08 -15.65
N ILE A 139 10.59 9.95 -15.32
CA ILE A 139 12.04 9.72 -15.45
C ILE A 139 12.41 9.66 -16.94
N GLU A 140 11.70 8.86 -17.75
CA GLU A 140 11.94 8.76 -19.20
C GLU A 140 11.81 10.10 -19.92
N ARG A 141 10.89 10.95 -19.47
CA ARG A 141 10.68 12.31 -20.02
C ARG A 141 11.66 13.35 -19.47
N GLY A 142 12.57 12.97 -18.58
CA GLY A 142 13.53 13.89 -17.94
C GLY A 142 12.88 14.93 -17.02
N SER A 143 11.64 14.70 -16.58
CA SER A 143 10.91 15.63 -15.71
C SER A 143 11.06 15.30 -14.23
N PHE A 144 11.51 14.09 -13.90
CA PHE A 144 11.93 13.70 -12.56
C PHE A 144 13.41 13.33 -12.59
N ASP A 145 14.23 14.17 -11.96
CA ASP A 145 15.66 13.93 -11.78
C ASP A 145 15.90 13.09 -10.51
N THR A 146 16.34 11.86 -10.70
CA THR A 146 16.61 10.87 -9.64
C THR A 146 18.03 10.98 -9.08
N THR A 147 18.94 11.77 -9.65
CA THR A 147 20.36 11.75 -9.27
C THR A 147 20.62 12.25 -7.84
N GLY A 148 19.66 12.95 -7.25
CA GLY A 148 19.73 13.45 -5.87
C GLY A 148 19.22 12.47 -4.81
N LEU A 149 18.67 11.32 -5.21
CA LEU A 149 18.04 10.39 -4.28
C LEU A 149 19.07 9.76 -3.34
N LYS A 150 18.96 10.08 -2.05
CA LYS A 150 19.68 9.44 -0.95
C LYS A 150 18.96 8.20 -0.44
N ALA A 151 17.63 8.13 -0.62
CA ALA A 151 16.85 6.99 -0.19
C ALA A 151 15.65 6.66 -1.09
N VAL A 152 15.33 5.38 -1.19
CA VAL A 152 14.15 4.86 -1.89
C VAL A 152 13.39 3.91 -0.97
N VAL A 153 12.07 4.03 -0.95
CA VAL A 153 11.15 3.13 -0.24
C VAL A 153 10.22 2.46 -1.23
N LEU A 154 10.09 1.15 -1.13
CA LEU A 154 9.06 0.37 -1.81
C LEU A 154 8.04 -0.08 -0.76
N ASP A 155 6.83 0.49 -0.78
CA ASP A 155 5.73 0.09 0.11
C ASP A 155 4.80 -0.89 -0.61
N GLU A 156 4.44 -1.97 0.07
CA GLU A 156 3.69 -3.11 -0.49
C GLU A 156 4.35 -3.67 -1.77
N ALA A 157 5.63 -4.01 -1.65
CA ALA A 157 6.44 -4.46 -2.77
C ALA A 157 5.92 -5.77 -3.41
N ASP A 158 5.36 -6.68 -2.62
CA ASP A 158 4.69 -7.89 -3.09
C ASP A 158 3.49 -7.57 -3.98
N GLU A 159 2.60 -6.68 -3.53
CA GLU A 159 1.45 -6.23 -4.32
C GLU A 159 1.89 -5.57 -5.64
N MET A 160 2.97 -4.78 -5.63
CA MET A 160 3.50 -4.19 -6.87
C MET A 160 3.95 -5.25 -7.89
N LEU A 161 4.58 -6.34 -7.42
CA LEU A 161 4.96 -7.44 -8.31
C LEU A 161 3.74 -8.22 -8.81
N ASP A 162 2.73 -8.42 -7.97
CA ASP A 162 1.48 -9.09 -8.33
C ASP A 162 0.63 -8.29 -9.33
N LEU A 163 0.80 -6.96 -9.36
CA LEU A 163 0.22 -6.06 -10.36
C LEU A 163 1.06 -5.95 -11.64
N GLY A 164 2.22 -6.61 -11.71
CA GLY A 164 3.06 -6.65 -12.89
C GLY A 164 4.02 -5.46 -13.05
N PHE A 165 4.24 -4.65 -12.00
CA PHE A 165 5.12 -3.47 -12.07
C PHE A 165 6.62 -3.77 -11.96
N ARG A 166 7.04 -5.02 -12.19
CA ARG A 166 8.45 -5.41 -12.03
C ARG A 166 9.37 -4.55 -12.88
N ASP A 167 9.12 -4.47 -14.18
CA ASP A 167 10.02 -3.77 -15.11
C ASP A 167 10.07 -2.28 -14.81
N ASP A 168 8.96 -1.69 -14.38
CA ASP A 168 8.90 -0.29 -13.97
C ASP A 168 9.71 -0.04 -12.70
N LEU A 169 9.63 -0.94 -11.71
CA LEU A 169 10.41 -0.86 -10.49
C LEU A 169 11.91 -1.00 -10.77
N GLU A 170 12.31 -1.97 -11.58
CA GLU A 170 13.72 -2.14 -11.96
C GLU A 170 14.26 -0.90 -12.67
N TYR A 171 13.49 -0.33 -13.60
CA TYR A 171 13.86 0.91 -14.29
C TYR A 171 14.04 2.09 -13.32
N ILE A 172 13.10 2.30 -12.40
CA ILE A 172 13.18 3.36 -11.37
C ILE A 172 14.42 3.18 -10.49
N LEU A 173 14.69 1.95 -10.07
CA LEU A 173 15.79 1.62 -9.17
C LEU A 173 17.16 1.67 -9.88
N ASP A 174 17.22 1.35 -11.17
CA ASP A 174 18.43 1.47 -12.00
C ASP A 174 18.73 2.95 -12.33
N ALA A 175 17.71 3.80 -12.43
CA ALA A 175 17.87 5.24 -12.64
C ALA A 175 18.31 6.01 -11.38
N ALA A 176 18.21 5.41 -10.19
CA ALA A 176 18.61 6.04 -8.93
C ALA A 176 20.07 5.72 -8.56
N PRO A 177 20.77 6.59 -7.79
CA PRO A 177 22.15 6.37 -7.36
C PRO A 177 22.35 5.02 -6.66
N ALA A 178 23.47 4.35 -6.91
CA ALA A 178 23.76 3.02 -6.36
C ALA A 178 24.10 3.05 -4.85
N ASP A 179 24.54 4.20 -4.34
CA ASP A 179 24.90 4.43 -2.95
C ASP A 179 23.70 4.86 -2.07
N ARG A 180 22.51 4.97 -2.65
CA ARG A 180 21.26 5.23 -1.92
C ARG A 180 20.94 4.13 -0.91
N ARG A 181 20.17 4.50 0.12
CA ARG A 181 19.55 3.56 1.05
C ARG A 181 18.21 3.07 0.50
N THR A 182 17.98 1.76 0.52
CA THR A 182 16.74 1.15 -0.01
C THR A 182 15.99 0.43 1.10
N LEU A 183 14.76 0.85 1.39
CA LEU A 183 13.86 0.19 2.34
C LEU A 183 12.72 -0.48 1.56
N MET A 184 12.47 -1.75 1.84
CA MET A 184 11.40 -2.52 1.24
C MET A 184 10.44 -2.97 2.33
N PHE A 185 9.16 -2.64 2.16
CA PHE A 185 8.08 -3.05 3.04
C PHE A 185 7.17 -4.00 2.28
N SER A 186 6.94 -5.19 2.83
CA SER A 186 6.15 -6.23 2.21
C SER A 186 5.36 -6.98 3.29
N ALA A 187 4.17 -7.49 2.96
CA ALA A 187 3.46 -8.38 3.88
C ALA A 187 4.07 -9.79 3.85
N THR A 188 4.58 -10.19 2.68
CA THR A 188 5.18 -11.50 2.43
C THR A 188 6.54 -11.38 1.75
N VAL A 189 7.39 -12.40 1.85
CA VAL A 189 8.72 -12.42 1.20
C VAL A 189 8.83 -13.62 0.25
N PRO A 190 8.07 -13.65 -0.87
CA PRO A 190 8.23 -14.68 -1.89
C PRO A 190 9.60 -14.56 -2.57
N ARG A 191 9.97 -15.59 -3.35
CA ARG A 191 11.26 -15.62 -4.09
C ARG A 191 11.48 -14.39 -4.96
N SER A 192 10.41 -13.83 -5.53
CA SER A 192 10.44 -12.62 -6.35
C SER A 192 10.87 -11.39 -5.54
N ILE A 193 10.33 -11.20 -4.33
CA ILE A 193 10.74 -10.12 -3.42
C ILE A 193 12.16 -10.34 -2.91
N ALA A 194 12.52 -11.58 -2.56
CA ALA A 194 13.89 -11.90 -2.16
C ALA A 194 14.90 -11.61 -3.28
N ALA A 195 14.55 -11.88 -4.54
CA ALA A 195 15.39 -11.57 -5.70
C ALA A 195 15.52 -10.05 -5.92
N LEU A 196 14.43 -9.30 -5.82
CA LEU A 196 14.45 -7.84 -5.93
C LEU A 196 15.32 -7.20 -4.83
N ALA A 197 15.13 -7.63 -3.58
CA ALA A 197 15.95 -7.21 -2.44
C ALA A 197 17.43 -7.54 -2.65
N LYS A 198 17.75 -8.75 -3.12
CA LYS A 198 19.14 -9.16 -3.39
C LYS A 198 19.81 -8.31 -4.47
N ARG A 199 19.05 -7.84 -5.47
CA ARG A 199 19.58 -7.02 -6.57
C ARG A 199 19.75 -5.55 -6.19
N TYR A 200 18.83 -5.00 -5.39
CA TYR A 200 18.72 -3.55 -5.17
C TYR A 200 19.01 -3.08 -3.74
N GLN A 201 19.28 -4.01 -2.82
CA GLN A 201 19.72 -3.69 -1.47
C GLN A 201 21.14 -4.19 -1.19
N ARG A 202 21.85 -3.50 -0.30
CA ARG A 202 23.22 -3.79 0.13
C ARG A 202 23.24 -4.20 1.59
N ASN A 203 23.60 -5.46 1.86
CA ASN A 203 23.66 -6.04 3.21
C ASN A 203 22.37 -5.77 4.01
N ALA A 204 21.21 -5.96 3.37
CA ALA A 204 19.93 -5.62 3.94
C ALA A 204 19.65 -6.38 5.24
N VAL A 205 19.23 -5.66 6.27
CA VAL A 205 18.76 -6.26 7.52
C VAL A 205 17.30 -6.63 7.36
N ARG A 206 16.95 -7.86 7.70
CA ARG A 206 15.56 -8.32 7.72
C ARG A 206 14.94 -8.00 9.07
N VAL A 207 13.82 -7.31 9.04
CA VAL A 207 13.03 -6.98 10.23
C VAL A 207 11.69 -7.67 10.09
N SER A 208 11.45 -8.63 10.97
CA SER A 208 10.15 -9.26 11.12
C SER A 208 9.51 -8.73 12.38
N THR A 209 8.28 -8.21 12.25
CA THR A 209 7.48 -7.87 13.43
C THR A 209 6.70 -9.11 13.86
N THR A 210 6.58 -9.33 15.16
CA THR A 210 6.06 -10.55 15.81
C THR A 210 4.67 -11.00 15.34
N ALA A 211 3.95 -10.17 14.58
CA ALA A 211 2.75 -10.53 13.83
C ALA A 211 2.99 -11.61 12.75
N GLU A 212 4.23 -11.88 12.34
CA GLU A 212 4.56 -13.03 11.48
C GLU A 212 4.27 -14.38 12.14
N GLN A 213 4.28 -14.48 13.49
CA GLN A 213 4.04 -15.77 14.15
C GLN A 213 2.56 -16.18 14.23
N SER A 214 1.64 -15.28 13.89
CA SER A 214 0.19 -15.50 13.96
C SER A 214 -0.50 -15.24 12.62
N GLN A 215 0.15 -15.56 11.50
CA GLN A 215 -0.57 -15.76 10.24
C GLN A 215 -1.61 -16.87 10.46
N HIS A 216 -2.90 -16.48 10.46
CA HIS A 216 -4.08 -17.35 10.53
C HIS A 216 -4.59 -17.82 11.90
N VAL A 217 -4.34 -17.10 13.00
CA VAL A 217 -5.06 -17.45 14.26
C VAL A 217 -6.55 -17.08 14.16
N ASP A 218 -6.91 -16.05 13.38
CA ASP A 218 -8.29 -15.52 13.31
C ASP A 218 -9.06 -15.87 12.02
N ILE A 219 -8.47 -16.64 11.09
CA ILE A 219 -9.14 -17.05 9.84
C ILE A 219 -9.35 -18.55 9.82
N GLU A 220 -10.61 -18.96 9.90
CA GLU A 220 -11.01 -20.35 9.73
C GLU A 220 -11.17 -20.69 8.24
N TYR A 221 -10.33 -21.58 7.73
CA TYR A 221 -10.44 -22.08 6.35
C TYR A 221 -11.36 -23.29 6.30
N ARG A 222 -12.38 -23.24 5.42
CA ARG A 222 -13.27 -24.36 5.14
C ARG A 222 -13.31 -24.66 3.65
N ALA A 223 -13.08 -25.91 3.29
CA ALA A 223 -13.26 -26.41 1.93
C ALA A 223 -14.58 -27.19 1.84
N LEU A 224 -15.46 -26.78 0.92
CA LEU A 224 -16.74 -27.44 0.68
C LEU A 224 -16.70 -28.08 -0.71
N THR A 225 -16.83 -29.40 -0.76
CA THR A 225 -16.93 -30.12 -2.05
C THR A 225 -18.36 -29.99 -2.57
N VAL A 226 -18.52 -29.43 -3.77
CA VAL A 226 -19.83 -29.17 -4.37
C VAL A 226 -19.83 -29.64 -5.81
N ALA A 227 -20.94 -30.25 -6.25
CA ALA A 227 -21.11 -30.59 -7.65
C ALA A 227 -21.14 -29.31 -8.53
N PRO A 228 -20.58 -29.32 -9.75
CA PRO A 228 -20.46 -28.11 -10.57
C PRO A 228 -21.78 -27.33 -10.75
N ASN A 229 -22.90 -28.06 -10.91
CA ASN A 229 -24.23 -27.47 -11.12
C ASN A 229 -24.84 -26.86 -9.84
N ASP A 230 -24.38 -27.27 -8.67
CA ASP A 230 -24.91 -26.83 -7.37
C ASP A 230 -24.13 -25.68 -6.76
N ARG A 231 -23.01 -25.28 -7.36
CA ARG A 231 -22.09 -24.29 -6.82
C ARG A 231 -22.74 -22.98 -6.40
N GLU A 232 -23.53 -22.36 -7.30
CA GLU A 232 -24.19 -21.09 -6.98
C GLU A 232 -25.25 -21.26 -5.86
N ASN A 233 -25.92 -22.41 -5.79
CA ASN A 233 -26.85 -22.71 -4.70
C ASN A 233 -26.12 -22.95 -3.37
N ALA A 234 -24.96 -23.62 -3.41
CA ALA A 234 -24.13 -23.82 -2.23
C ALA A 234 -23.62 -22.49 -1.66
N ILE A 235 -23.16 -21.57 -2.51
CA ILE A 235 -22.73 -20.23 -2.09
C ILE A 235 -23.90 -19.47 -1.44
N ILE A 236 -25.10 -19.52 -2.03
CA ILE A 236 -26.30 -18.93 -1.42
C ILE A 236 -26.57 -19.54 -0.04
N ASN A 237 -26.48 -20.87 0.10
CA ASN A 237 -26.71 -21.54 1.38
C ASN A 237 -25.66 -21.16 2.43
N VAL A 238 -24.40 -21.02 2.03
CA VAL A 238 -23.31 -20.56 2.91
C VAL A 238 -23.57 -19.12 3.37
N LEU A 239 -23.96 -18.22 2.46
CA LEU A 239 -24.32 -16.85 2.82
C LEU A 239 -25.50 -16.79 3.80
N ARG A 240 -26.49 -17.68 3.66
CA ARG A 240 -27.62 -17.80 4.60
C ARG A 240 -27.26 -18.44 5.92
N TYR A 241 -26.32 -19.38 5.93
CA TYR A 241 -25.92 -20.07 7.14
C TYR A 241 -25.14 -19.16 8.09
N PHE A 242 -24.19 -18.40 7.54
CA PHE A 242 -23.36 -17.50 8.35
C PHE A 242 -24.03 -16.16 8.64
N GLU A 243 -24.95 -15.71 7.79
CA GLU A 243 -25.59 -14.40 7.88
C GLU A 243 -24.60 -13.26 8.17
N ALA A 244 -23.44 -13.29 7.51
CA ALA A 244 -22.39 -12.29 7.66
C ALA A 244 -22.92 -10.87 7.39
N LYS A 245 -22.49 -9.87 8.17
CA LYS A 245 -22.82 -8.47 7.91
C LYS A 245 -22.22 -8.00 6.60
N ASN A 246 -20.95 -8.33 6.38
CA ASN A 246 -20.24 -8.11 5.13
C ASN A 246 -19.62 -9.42 4.64
N ALA A 247 -19.98 -9.82 3.42
CA ALA A 247 -19.43 -10.97 2.73
C ALA A 247 -18.84 -10.58 1.37
N LEU A 248 -17.74 -11.23 0.99
CA LEU A 248 -17.09 -11.08 -0.31
C LEU A 248 -17.11 -12.42 -1.05
N VAL A 249 -17.61 -12.42 -2.28
CA VAL A 249 -17.63 -13.59 -3.17
C VAL A 249 -16.72 -13.31 -4.37
N PHE A 250 -15.60 -14.04 -4.44
CA PHE A 250 -14.67 -13.98 -5.56
C PHE A 250 -15.14 -14.85 -6.72
N CYS A 251 -15.07 -14.31 -7.93
CA CYS A 251 -15.42 -14.99 -9.17
C CYS A 251 -14.32 -14.81 -10.21
N ALA A 252 -14.03 -15.85 -11.00
CA ALA A 252 -12.95 -15.80 -11.99
C ALA A 252 -13.20 -14.82 -13.15
N THR A 253 -14.47 -14.58 -13.51
CA THR A 253 -14.81 -13.80 -14.72
C THR A 253 -15.88 -12.73 -14.45
N ARG A 254 -15.81 -11.64 -15.21
CA ARG A 254 -16.81 -10.55 -15.18
C ARG A 254 -18.22 -11.04 -15.51
N ALA A 255 -18.34 -11.95 -16.47
CA ALA A 255 -19.62 -12.56 -16.82
C ALA A 255 -20.23 -13.32 -15.64
N THR A 256 -19.39 -13.99 -14.83
CA THR A 256 -19.83 -14.69 -13.62
C THR A 256 -20.26 -13.72 -12.53
N VAL A 257 -19.53 -12.63 -12.32
CA VAL A 257 -19.93 -11.55 -11.40
C VAL A 257 -21.33 -11.05 -11.76
N ASN A 258 -21.56 -10.62 -13.01
CA ASN A 258 -22.87 -10.10 -13.43
C ASN A 258 -23.99 -11.13 -13.26
N ARG A 259 -23.76 -12.39 -13.67
CA ARG A 259 -24.74 -13.48 -13.53
C ARG A 259 -25.09 -13.73 -12.07
N MET A 260 -24.08 -13.84 -11.19
CA MET A 260 -24.29 -14.10 -9.78
C MET A 260 -24.94 -12.92 -9.07
N THR A 261 -24.56 -11.68 -9.39
CA THR A 261 -25.21 -10.47 -8.86
C THR A 261 -26.70 -10.47 -9.16
N SER A 262 -27.10 -10.67 -10.42
CA SER A 262 -28.53 -10.75 -10.78
C SER A 262 -29.24 -11.91 -10.07
N ARG A 263 -28.63 -13.10 -10.03
CA ARG A 263 -29.24 -14.27 -9.38
C ARG A 263 -29.40 -14.08 -7.88
N PHE A 264 -28.42 -13.49 -7.20
CA PHE A 264 -28.44 -13.32 -5.75
C PHE A 264 -29.41 -12.20 -5.35
N ALA A 265 -29.47 -11.11 -6.12
CA ALA A 265 -30.49 -10.07 -5.98
C ALA A 265 -31.91 -10.67 -6.08
N ASN A 266 -32.16 -11.51 -7.10
CA ASN A 266 -33.44 -12.21 -7.27
C ASN A 266 -33.77 -13.19 -6.13
N ARG A 267 -32.78 -13.59 -5.33
CA ARG A 267 -32.94 -14.45 -4.15
C ARG A 267 -33.04 -13.65 -2.84
N GLY A 268 -33.15 -12.32 -2.94
CA GLY A 268 -33.39 -11.41 -1.82
C GLY A 268 -32.14 -10.89 -1.13
N PHE A 269 -30.94 -11.13 -1.67
CA PHE A 269 -29.72 -10.57 -1.10
C PHE A 269 -29.50 -9.13 -1.57
N SER A 270 -29.08 -8.27 -0.64
CA SER A 270 -28.57 -6.95 -0.97
C SER A 270 -27.12 -7.06 -1.45
N VAL A 271 -26.95 -7.03 -2.77
CA VAL A 271 -25.68 -7.31 -3.44
C VAL A 271 -25.14 -6.12 -4.22
N VAL A 272 -23.82 -5.99 -4.28
CA VAL A 272 -23.12 -5.10 -5.20
C VAL A 272 -22.10 -5.87 -6.02
N ALA A 273 -21.83 -5.41 -7.24
CA ALA A 273 -20.80 -5.98 -8.10
C ALA A 273 -19.55 -5.10 -8.07
N LEU A 274 -18.36 -5.72 -8.09
CA LEU A 274 -17.09 -5.05 -8.31
C LEU A 274 -16.32 -5.74 -9.43
N SER A 275 -16.29 -5.09 -10.60
CA SER A 275 -15.60 -5.55 -11.80
C SER A 275 -14.84 -4.39 -12.45
N GLY A 276 -13.90 -4.72 -13.35
CA GLY A 276 -13.04 -3.71 -14.00
C GLY A 276 -13.72 -2.77 -15.00
N GLU A 277 -15.04 -2.90 -15.24
CA GLU A 277 -15.82 -2.00 -16.12
C GLU A 277 -16.53 -0.88 -15.36
N LEU A 278 -16.58 -0.97 -14.04
CA LEU A 278 -17.22 0.06 -13.22
C LEU A 278 -16.41 1.35 -13.31
N SER A 279 -17.12 2.45 -13.56
CA SER A 279 -16.57 3.78 -13.37
C SER A 279 -16.13 3.98 -11.92
N GLN A 280 -15.21 4.92 -11.69
CA GLN A 280 -14.77 5.26 -10.33
C GLN A 280 -15.94 5.68 -9.42
N SER A 281 -16.97 6.31 -9.99
CA SER A 281 -18.16 6.71 -9.26
C SER A 281 -18.98 5.51 -8.80
N GLU A 282 -19.22 4.54 -9.70
CA GLU A 282 -19.96 3.31 -9.38
C GLU A 282 -19.20 2.43 -8.39
N ARG A 283 -17.87 2.36 -8.51
CA ARG A 283 -17.01 1.67 -7.55
C ARG A 283 -17.14 2.29 -6.16
N SER A 284 -17.00 3.61 -6.04
CA SER A 284 -17.18 4.31 -4.77
C SER A 284 -18.58 4.12 -4.19
N HIS A 285 -19.63 4.17 -5.03
CA HIS A 285 -21.01 3.96 -4.59
C HIS A 285 -21.23 2.54 -4.03
N SER A 286 -20.69 1.53 -4.71
CA SER A 286 -20.78 0.12 -4.28
C SER A 286 -20.08 -0.11 -2.95
N LEU A 287 -18.89 0.46 -2.76
CA LEU A 287 -18.16 0.39 -1.50
C LEU A 287 -18.87 1.13 -0.37
N GLN A 288 -19.44 2.30 -0.67
CA GLN A 288 -20.24 3.04 0.31
C GLN A 288 -21.49 2.26 0.71
N ALA A 289 -22.15 1.56 -0.23
CA ALA A 289 -23.30 0.71 0.08
C ALA A 289 -22.96 -0.44 1.02
N MET A 290 -21.77 -1.05 0.89
CA MET A 290 -21.27 -2.03 1.84
C MET A 290 -20.98 -1.40 3.21
N ARG A 291 -20.32 -0.24 3.25
CA ARG A 291 -19.98 0.47 4.49
C ARG A 291 -21.20 0.90 5.30
N ASP A 292 -22.24 1.36 4.63
CA ASP A 292 -23.49 1.80 5.26
C ASP A 292 -24.44 0.62 5.58
N GLY A 293 -24.09 -0.62 5.21
CA GLY A 293 -24.93 -1.81 5.41
C GLY A 293 -26.13 -1.91 4.46
N ARG A 294 -26.22 -1.05 3.43
CA ARG A 294 -27.24 -1.13 2.37
C ARG A 294 -27.06 -2.36 1.49
N ALA A 295 -25.81 -2.79 1.32
CA ALA A 295 -25.45 -4.06 0.71
C ALA A 295 -24.68 -4.90 1.73
N ARG A 296 -24.91 -6.21 1.71
CA ARG A 296 -24.24 -7.17 2.60
C ARG A 296 -23.29 -8.10 1.85
N VAL A 297 -23.48 -8.26 0.55
CA VAL A 297 -22.67 -9.16 -0.28
C VAL A 297 -22.03 -8.38 -1.41
N CYS A 298 -20.71 -8.41 -1.47
CA CYS A 298 -19.94 -7.93 -2.60
C CYS A 298 -19.53 -9.12 -3.48
N ILE A 299 -19.84 -9.07 -4.78
CA ILE A 299 -19.41 -10.09 -5.75
C ILE A 299 -18.36 -9.44 -6.65
N ALA A 300 -17.15 -10.00 -6.68
CA ALA A 300 -16.01 -9.34 -7.31
C ALA A 300 -15.10 -10.29 -8.08
N THR A 301 -14.40 -9.74 -9.08
CA THR A 301 -13.21 -10.40 -9.67
C THR A 301 -11.96 -10.09 -8.85
N ASP A 302 -10.95 -10.97 -8.84
CA ASP A 302 -9.70 -10.78 -8.09
C ASP A 302 -9.04 -9.42 -8.37
N VAL A 303 -8.94 -9.06 -9.65
CA VAL A 303 -8.35 -7.78 -10.09
C VAL A 303 -9.12 -6.57 -9.55
N ALA A 304 -10.45 -6.67 -9.49
CA ALA A 304 -11.28 -5.56 -9.03
C ALA A 304 -11.24 -5.42 -7.50
N ALA A 305 -11.09 -6.52 -6.76
CA ALA A 305 -11.10 -6.55 -5.30
C ALA A 305 -9.77 -6.12 -4.66
N ARG A 306 -8.66 -6.12 -5.42
CA ARG A 306 -7.37 -5.64 -4.93
C ARG A 306 -7.45 -4.17 -4.49
N GLY A 307 -6.82 -3.86 -3.37
CA GLY A 307 -6.79 -2.52 -2.78
C GLY A 307 -8.13 -2.00 -2.26
N ILE A 308 -9.11 -2.88 -2.03
CA ILE A 308 -10.40 -2.50 -1.47
C ILE A 308 -10.39 -2.65 0.05
N ASP A 309 -10.74 -1.56 0.73
CA ASP A 309 -10.96 -1.53 2.18
C ASP A 309 -12.46 -1.69 2.51
N LEU A 310 -12.86 -2.95 2.72
CA LEU A 310 -14.17 -3.33 3.25
C LEU A 310 -14.07 -3.52 4.78
N PRO A 311 -14.63 -2.61 5.59
CA PRO A 311 -14.58 -2.74 7.04
C PRO A 311 -15.42 -3.93 7.52
N ASN A 312 -14.97 -4.63 8.55
CA ASN A 312 -15.68 -5.74 9.21
C ASN A 312 -16.09 -6.87 8.24
N LEU A 313 -15.19 -7.30 7.36
CA LEU A 313 -15.41 -8.43 6.48
C LEU A 313 -15.43 -9.73 7.29
N GLU A 314 -16.60 -10.36 7.41
CA GLU A 314 -16.82 -11.54 8.27
C GLU A 314 -16.71 -12.86 7.48
N LEU A 315 -16.94 -12.82 6.16
CA LEU A 315 -16.97 -14.00 5.32
C LEU A 315 -16.38 -13.74 3.93
N VAL A 316 -15.46 -14.60 3.52
CA VAL A 316 -14.89 -14.63 2.16
C VAL A 316 -15.20 -15.97 1.52
N ILE A 317 -15.76 -15.95 0.31
CA ILE A 317 -16.12 -17.13 -0.47
C ILE A 317 -15.40 -17.07 -1.81
N HIS A 318 -14.57 -18.07 -2.09
CA HIS A 318 -14.03 -18.29 -3.42
C HIS A 318 -15.01 -19.16 -4.22
N ALA A 319 -15.75 -18.55 -5.17
CA ALA A 319 -16.65 -19.30 -6.07
C ALA A 319 -15.85 -20.16 -7.05
N ASP A 320 -14.67 -19.70 -7.42
CA ASP A 320 -13.64 -20.44 -8.14
C ASP A 320 -12.39 -20.45 -7.26
N ILE A 321 -11.73 -21.60 -7.13
CA ILE A 321 -10.45 -21.66 -6.42
C ILE A 321 -9.41 -20.94 -7.31
N PRO A 322 -8.64 -19.99 -6.76
CA PRO A 322 -7.59 -19.28 -7.50
C PRO A 322 -6.46 -20.20 -7.97
#